data_AF-A0A4Q2Y084-F1
#
_entry.id   AF-A0A4Q2Y084-F1
#
_cell.length_a   1.000
_cell.length_b   1.000
_cell.length_c   1.000
_cell.angle_alpha   90.00
_cell.angle_beta   90.00
_cell.angle_gamma   90.00
#
_symmetry.space_group_name_H-M   'P 1'
#
loop_
_entity.id
_entity.type
_entity.pdbx_description
1 polymer ?
#
loop_
_entity_poly.entity_id
_entity_poly.type
_entity_poly.pdbx_seq_one_letter_code
_entity_poly.pdbx_strand_id
1 'polypeptide(L)' 'MSDNKTGLKALLRPEDSIVVLIDHQAFQFSNLNSHEPTMIVNNVIALAKGAKAFDVPTILTT' A
#
# COMPACT_ATOMS: atom_id res chain seq x y z
N MET A 1 12.58 -27.02 3.21
CA MET A 1 11.16 -27.06 3.65
C MET A 1 10.43 -25.98 2.86
N SER A 2 9.42 -26.32 2.05
CA SER A 2 8.64 -25.30 1.33
C SER A 2 7.83 -24.52 2.35
N ASP A 3 8.22 -23.27 2.62
CA ASP A 3 7.48 -22.39 3.52
C ASP A 3 6.23 -21.90 2.80
N ASN A 4 5.22 -22.78 2.71
CA ASN A 4 3.97 -22.50 2.05
C ASN A 4 3.26 -21.36 2.80
N LYS A 5 3.10 -20.19 2.14
CA LYS A 5 2.36 -19.04 2.67
C LYS A 5 0.85 -19.31 2.68
N THR A 6 0.41 -20.14 3.61
CA THR A 6 -1.01 -20.48 3.84
C THR A 6 -1.41 -20.29 5.30
N GLY A 7 -2.65 -19.88 5.55
CA GLY A 7 -3.19 -19.70 6.91
C GLY A 7 -2.53 -18.56 7.67
N LEU A 8 -2.35 -18.71 8.99
CA LEU A 8 -1.78 -17.68 9.88
C LEU A 8 -0.38 -17.21 9.42
N LYS A 9 0.41 -18.12 8.85
CA LYS A 9 1.76 -17.82 8.33
C LYS A 9 1.77 -16.95 7.06
N ALA A 10 0.61 -16.78 6.42
CA ALA A 10 0.47 -15.96 5.22
C ALA A 10 0.10 -14.51 5.50
N LEU A 11 -0.24 -14.18 6.77
CA LEU A 11 -0.60 -12.81 7.12
C LEU A 11 0.58 -11.87 6.93
N LEU A 12 0.28 -10.65 6.48
CA LEU A 12 1.27 -9.58 6.37
C LEU A 12 1.76 -9.21 7.76
N ARG A 13 3.08 -9.12 7.91
CA ARG A 13 3.71 -8.66 9.14
C ARG A 13 4.62 -7.47 8.83
N PRO A 14 4.65 -6.44 9.69
CA PRO A 14 5.50 -5.29 9.45
C PRO A 14 6.98 -5.64 9.24
N GLU A 15 7.50 -6.61 9.98
CA GLU A 15 8.91 -7.00 9.98
C GLU A 15 9.39 -7.68 8.69
N ASP A 16 8.47 -8.20 7.86
CA ASP A 16 8.80 -8.91 6.61
C ASP A 16 8.08 -8.35 5.38
N SER A 17 7.56 -7.13 5.49
CA SER A 17 6.84 -6.42 4.44
C SER A 17 7.49 -5.08 4.09
N ILE A 18 7.21 -4.62 2.87
CA ILE A 18 7.48 -3.26 2.43
C ILE A 18 6.20 -2.67 1.83
N VAL A 19 6.05 -1.35 1.90
CA VAL A 19 5.01 -0.63 1.16
C VAL A 19 5.63 0.06 -0.04
N VAL A 20 5.05 -0.13 -1.22
CA VAL A 20 5.45 0.58 -2.43
C VAL A 20 4.28 1.42 -2.90
N LEU A 21 4.44 2.75 -2.88
CA LEU A 21 3.44 3.68 -3.41
C LEU A 21 3.86 4.09 -4.82
N ILE A 22 3.11 3.60 -5.80
CA ILE A 22 3.44 3.74 -7.22
C ILE A 22 2.60 4.87 -7.81
N ASP A 23 3.27 5.89 -8.33
CA ASP A 23 2.75 6.91 -9.25
C ASP A 23 1.44 7.57 -8.80
N HIS A 24 1.31 7.88 -7.51
CA HIS A 24 0.17 8.63 -6.96
C HIS A 24 0.28 10.14 -7.22
N GLN A 25 0.59 10.52 -8.47
CA GLN A 25 0.67 11.92 -8.92
C GLN A 25 -0.70 12.41 -9.43
N ALA A 26 -0.96 13.72 -9.32
CA ALA A 26 -2.26 14.32 -9.62
C ALA A 26 -2.81 13.99 -11.02
N PHE A 27 -1.96 13.92 -12.05
CA PHE A 27 -2.41 13.65 -13.42
C PHE A 27 -2.95 12.23 -13.61
N GLN A 28 -2.48 11.26 -12.81
CA GLN A 28 -2.93 9.87 -12.91
C GLN A 28 -4.40 9.68 -12.49
N PHE A 29 -4.99 10.66 -11.80
CA PHE A 29 -6.38 10.62 -11.37
C PHE A 29 -7.38 11.13 -12.43
N SER A 30 -6.91 11.74 -13.52
CA SER A 30 -7.75 12.46 -14.48
C SER A 30 -8.70 11.60 -15.33
N ASN A 31 -8.54 10.26 -15.34
CA ASN A 31 -9.38 9.34 -16.10
C ASN A 31 -9.77 8.08 -15.30
N LEU A 32 -9.91 8.20 -13.98
CA LEU A 32 -10.37 7.11 -13.13
C LEU A 32 -11.89 6.99 -13.19
N ASN A 33 -12.37 5.80 -13.54
CA ASN A 33 -13.80 5.50 -13.68
C ASN A 33 -14.29 4.41 -12.72
N SER A 34 -13.38 3.78 -11.98
CA SER A 34 -13.72 2.70 -11.04
C SER A 34 -14.10 3.21 -9.66
N HIS A 35 -13.46 4.29 -9.19
CA HIS A 35 -13.69 4.90 -7.88
C HIS A 35 -13.52 6.41 -7.97
N GLU A 36 -14.12 7.11 -7.01
CA GLU A 36 -13.96 8.55 -6.88
C GLU A 36 -12.51 8.88 -6.42
N PRO A 37 -11.84 9.87 -7.02
CA PRO A 37 -10.43 10.18 -6.74
C PRO A 37 -10.12 10.45 -5.26
N THR A 38 -10.99 11.17 -4.54
CA THR A 38 -10.83 11.48 -3.11
C THR A 38 -10.84 10.22 -2.26
N MET A 39 -11.67 9.22 -2.60
CA MET A 39 -11.65 7.91 -1.92
C MET A 39 -10.30 7.21 -2.06
N ILE A 40 -9.72 7.22 -3.27
CA ILE A 40 -8.39 6.61 -3.50
C ILE A 40 -7.33 7.36 -2.70
N VAL A 41 -7.30 8.68 -2.77
CA VAL A 41 -6.35 9.51 -2.02
C VAL A 41 -6.45 9.26 -0.52
N ASN A 42 -7.67 9.22 0.04
CA ASN A 42 -7.88 8.97 1.46
C ASN A 42 -7.41 7.57 1.89
N ASN A 43 -7.68 6.55 1.09
CA ASN A 43 -7.23 5.17 1.35
C ASN A 43 -5.70 5.07 1.32
N VAL A 44 -5.05 5.76 0.38
CA VAL A 44 -3.58 5.78 0.25
C VAL A 44 -2.94 6.53 1.40
N ILE A 45 -3.54 7.66 1.84
CA ILE A 45 -3.09 8.38 3.04
C ILE A 45 -3.22 7.48 4.28
N ALA A 46 -4.34 6.76 4.41
CA ALA A 46 -4.55 5.83 5.54
C ALA A 46 -3.50 4.70 5.52
N LEU A 47 -3.22 4.12 4.34
CA LEU A 47 -2.19 3.10 4.17
C LEU A 47 -0.79 3.65 4.51
N ALA A 48 -0.43 4.83 4.02
CA ALA A 48 0.86 5.47 4.30
C ALA A 48 1.04 5.79 5.79
N LYS A 49 -0.03 6.26 6.46
CA LYS A 49 -0.04 6.45 7.91
C LYS A 49 0.11 5.15 8.67
N GLY A 50 -0.55 4.08 8.21
CA GLY A 50 -0.39 2.74 8.77
C GLY A 50 1.05 2.23 8.63
N ALA A 51 1.62 2.32 7.44
CA ALA A 51 3.01 1.96 7.18
C ALA A 51 3.96 2.71 8.12
N LYS A 52 3.73 4.01 8.31
CA LYS A 52 4.50 4.84 9.24
C LYS A 52 4.32 4.44 10.71
N ALA A 53 3.09 4.11 11.13
CA ALA A 53 2.78 3.73 12.51
C ALA A 53 3.40 2.40 12.93
N PHE A 54 3.64 1.49 11.97
CA PHE A 54 4.27 0.18 12.20
C PHE A 54 5.73 0.12 11.72
N ASP A 55 6.35 1.26 11.42
CA ASP A 55 7.73 1.36 10.92
C ASP A 55 8.05 0.46 9.71
N VAL A 56 7.06 0.28 8.82
CA VAL A 56 7.23 -0.51 7.60
C VAL A 56 8.06 0.28 6.58
N PRO A 57 9.15 -0.29 6.04
CA PRO A 57 9.93 0.36 4.98
C PRO A 57 9.04 0.74 3.79
N THR A 58 9.14 1.99 3.34
CA THR A 58 8.29 2.53 2.29
C THR A 58 9.13 3.04 1.11
N ILE A 59 8.77 2.63 -0.10
CA ILE A 59 9.36 3.07 -1.37
C ILE A 59 8.32 3.92 -2.10
N LEU A 60 8.76 5.05 -2.65
CA LEU A 60 7.94 5.94 -3.47
C LEU A 60 8.46 5.93 -4.91
N THR A 61 7.56 5.85 -5.88
CA THR A 61 7.88 6.07 -7.30
C THR A 61 7.00 7.17 -7.88
N THR A 62 7.43 7.74 -8.99
CA THR A 62 6.80 8.88 -9.65
C THR A 62 6.87 8.75 -11.16
#